data_AF-B4USN3-F1
#
_entry.id   AF-B4USN3-F1
#
_cell.length_a   1.000
_cell.length_b   1.000
_cell.length_c   1.000
_cell.angle_alpha   90.00
_cell.angle_beta   90.00
_cell.angle_gamma   90.00
#
_symmetry.space_group_name_H-M   'P 1'
#
loop_
_entity.id
_entity.type
_entity.pdbx_description
1 polymer ?
#
loop_
_entity_poly.entity_id
_entity_poly.type
_entity_poly.pdbx_seq_one_letter_code
_entity_poly.pdbx_strand_id
1 'polypeptide(L)'
;MFNSSQFTPKYFLLTGLPGLEALYPWLIFPFCFTYLVALVGNSLILAVIKKNVSLHQPMYLFLAMLAFAELGVSASTLPTVLGIFLFGAKKICFEACLLQMFSIHSFSIMESGVLLAMSVDRFVAIYNPLQYTAILTLPRIAGTGAALGLKSVMLMLPLPFLLQRLPFCGHNTLSHSYCLHSDLIQLPCGDTRPNSILGLCIVTSTFGLDSLLIVISYVLILYTVLGIASGEGRRKALNTCMSHICAVLVYYVPMIGVALVHRFVKDAAPAVRLLLANVYLLVPPVLNPVIYSVKTKQIRQALIQLFLQKKH
;
A
#
# COMPACT_ATOMS: atom_id res chain seq x y z
N MET A 1 -27.55 -18.24 32.98
CA MET A 1 -27.91 -16.90 32.45
C MET A 1 -26.67 -16.01 32.55
N PHE A 2 -25.88 -15.88 31.48
CA PHE A 2 -24.85 -14.84 31.44
C PHE A 2 -25.52 -13.53 31.02
N ASN A 3 -25.41 -12.52 31.87
CA ASN A 3 -25.91 -11.18 31.63
C ASN A 3 -25.01 -10.53 30.56
N SER A 4 -25.35 -10.68 29.28
CA SER A 4 -24.60 -10.15 28.14
C SER A 4 -24.70 -8.63 28.09
N SER A 5 -23.95 -7.96 28.94
CA SER A 5 -23.61 -6.55 28.75
C SER A 5 -22.72 -6.47 27.50
N GLN A 6 -23.17 -5.73 26.48
CA GLN A 6 -22.34 -5.40 25.32
C GLN A 6 -21.10 -4.67 25.83
N PHE A 7 -19.96 -5.35 25.87
CA PHE A 7 -18.70 -4.74 26.28
C PHE A 7 -17.99 -4.21 25.04
N THR A 8 -18.04 -2.89 24.86
CA THR A 8 -17.16 -2.19 23.92
C THR A 8 -15.87 -1.84 24.66
N PRO A 9 -14.70 -2.35 24.24
CA PRO A 9 -13.47 -2.13 24.97
C PRO A 9 -13.07 -0.66 24.82
N LYS A 10 -12.69 0.00 25.92
CA LYS A 10 -12.26 1.42 25.87
C LYS A 10 -10.96 1.58 25.10
N TYR A 11 -10.08 0.58 25.17
CA TYR A 11 -8.78 0.58 24.53
C TYR A 11 -8.36 -0.85 24.14
N PHE A 12 -7.53 -0.94 23.10
CA PHE A 12 -6.73 -2.10 22.77
C PHE A 12 -5.27 -1.88 23.18
N LEU A 13 -4.58 -2.98 23.46
CA LEU A 13 -3.18 -3.05 23.76
C LEU A 13 -2.45 -3.64 22.54
N LEU A 14 -1.69 -2.81 21.85
CA LEU A 14 -0.82 -3.20 20.76
C LEU A 14 0.42 -3.86 21.36
N THR A 15 0.58 -5.16 21.12
CA THR A 15 1.73 -5.92 21.67
C THR A 15 3.04 -5.45 21.04
N GLY A 16 2.96 -4.95 19.81
CA GLY A 16 4.13 -4.62 19.01
C GLY A 16 4.83 -5.89 18.59
N LEU A 17 5.88 -6.25 19.34
CA LEU A 17 6.83 -7.31 18.99
C LEU A 17 7.12 -8.21 20.20
N PRO A 18 6.29 -9.24 20.42
CA PRO A 18 6.44 -10.11 21.58
C PRO A 18 7.78 -10.84 21.52
N GLY A 19 8.57 -10.71 22.60
CA GLY A 19 9.87 -11.38 22.75
C GLY A 19 11.07 -10.63 22.17
N LEU A 20 10.88 -9.43 21.59
CA LEU A 20 11.97 -8.61 21.04
C LEU A 20 12.06 -7.21 21.68
N GLU A 21 11.42 -7.03 22.84
CA GLU A 21 11.35 -5.74 23.56
C GLU A 21 12.73 -5.19 23.90
N ALA A 22 13.69 -6.07 24.23
CA ALA A 22 15.08 -5.69 24.49
C ALA A 22 15.80 -5.09 23.26
N LEU A 23 15.32 -5.38 22.04
CA LEU A 23 15.89 -4.86 20.80
C LEU A 23 15.22 -3.57 20.33
N TYR A 24 14.16 -3.10 20.98
CA TYR A 24 13.42 -1.89 20.56
C TYR A 24 14.32 -0.65 20.39
N PRO A 25 15.29 -0.37 21.29
CA PRO A 25 16.19 0.77 21.12
C PRO A 25 17.03 0.70 19.84
N TRP A 26 17.42 -0.51 19.43
CA TRP A 26 18.19 -0.75 18.21
C TRP A 26 17.31 -0.71 16.95
N LEU A 27 16.04 -1.11 17.06
CA LEU A 27 15.07 -1.11 15.96
C LEU A 27 14.45 0.27 15.69
N ILE A 28 14.46 1.18 16.67
CA ILE A 28 13.99 2.57 16.48
C ILE A 28 14.66 3.23 15.28
N PHE A 29 15.98 3.15 15.20
CA PHE A 29 16.73 3.85 14.16
C PHE A 29 16.35 3.39 12.74
N PRO A 30 16.34 2.09 12.40
CA PRO A 30 15.91 1.64 11.08
C PRO A 30 14.43 1.95 10.81
N PHE A 31 13.52 1.82 11.79
CA PHE A 31 12.12 2.19 11.59
C PHE A 31 11.96 3.69 11.29
N CYS A 32 12.53 4.56 12.11
CA CYS A 32 12.53 6.01 11.88
C CYS A 32 13.12 6.36 10.51
N PHE A 33 14.22 5.72 10.12
CA PHE A 33 14.85 5.94 8.82
C PHE A 33 13.93 5.51 7.67
N THR A 34 13.33 4.32 7.73
CA THR A 34 12.40 3.85 6.68
C THR A 34 11.20 4.76 6.52
N TYR A 35 10.56 5.18 7.63
CA TYR A 35 9.46 6.13 7.59
C TYR A 35 9.88 7.50 7.05
N LEU A 36 11.06 8.00 7.43
CA LEU A 36 11.59 9.25 6.89
C LEU A 36 11.77 9.16 5.38
N VAL A 37 12.37 8.08 4.87
CA VAL A 37 12.56 7.86 3.44
C VAL A 37 11.22 7.75 2.72
N ALA A 38 10.27 6.99 3.26
CA ALA A 38 8.93 6.84 2.68
C ALA A 38 8.19 8.19 2.59
N LEU A 39 8.16 8.95 3.69
CA LEU A 39 7.47 10.23 3.76
C LEU A 39 8.13 11.29 2.88
N VAL A 40 9.45 11.44 2.98
CA VAL A 40 10.20 12.43 2.20
C VAL A 40 10.19 12.06 0.72
N GLY A 41 10.46 10.81 0.38
CA GLY A 41 10.51 10.32 -1.01
C GLY A 41 9.19 10.56 -1.73
N ASN A 42 8.07 10.11 -1.15
CA ASN A 42 6.76 10.31 -1.76
C ASN A 42 6.30 11.77 -1.77
N SER A 43 6.60 12.53 -0.72
CA SER A 43 6.31 13.98 -0.70
C SER A 43 7.09 14.74 -1.78
N LEU A 44 8.36 14.36 -2.03
CA LEU A 44 9.17 14.94 -3.08
C LEU A 44 8.62 14.62 -4.46
N ILE A 45 8.17 13.39 -4.71
CA ILE A 45 7.51 13.02 -5.98
C ILE A 45 6.28 13.88 -6.23
N LEU A 46 5.40 13.99 -5.23
CA LEU A 46 4.21 14.84 -5.32
C LEU A 46 4.58 16.30 -5.58
N ALA A 47 5.56 16.84 -4.86
CA ALA A 47 6.02 18.22 -5.03
C ALA A 47 6.61 18.48 -6.42
N VAL A 48 7.40 17.54 -6.94
CA VAL A 48 8.00 17.62 -8.27
C VAL A 48 6.94 17.58 -9.36
N ILE A 49 5.98 16.65 -9.29
CA ILE A 49 4.92 16.54 -10.29
C ILE A 49 4.03 17.77 -10.25
N LYS A 50 3.66 18.25 -9.05
CA LYS A 50 2.85 19.46 -8.88
C LYS A 50 3.51 20.72 -9.46
N LYS A 51 4.84 20.85 -9.33
CA LYS A 51 5.57 22.04 -9.80
C LYS A 51 5.89 22.00 -11.30
N ASN A 52 6.07 20.82 -11.88
CA ASN A 52 6.53 20.69 -13.27
C ASN A 52 5.35 20.30 -14.17
N VAL A 53 4.77 21.28 -14.86
CA VAL A 53 3.66 21.07 -15.81
C VAL A 53 4.03 20.08 -16.92
N SER A 54 5.31 19.99 -17.30
CA SER A 54 5.80 18.99 -18.27
C SER A 54 5.65 17.54 -17.80
N LEU A 55 5.50 17.32 -16.48
CA LEU A 55 5.22 16.02 -15.88
C LEU A 55 3.72 15.76 -15.72
N HIS A 56 2.82 16.61 -16.18
CA HIS A 56 1.37 16.33 -16.18
C HIS A 56 0.97 15.36 -17.31
N GLN A 57 1.73 14.27 -17.45
CA GLN A 57 1.46 13.16 -18.35
C GLN A 57 0.86 12.00 -17.56
N PRO A 58 0.11 11.09 -18.21
CA PRO A 58 -0.69 10.09 -17.50
C PRO A 58 0.11 9.22 -16.52
N MET A 59 1.27 8.73 -16.97
CA MET A 59 2.21 7.97 -16.14
C MET A 59 2.52 8.63 -14.79
N TYR A 60 2.87 9.92 -14.83
CA TYR A 60 3.31 10.64 -13.64
C TYR A 60 2.13 10.99 -12.74
N LEU A 61 0.95 11.21 -13.31
CA LEU A 61 -0.26 11.43 -12.50
C LEU A 61 -0.68 10.16 -11.77
N PHE A 62 -0.57 8.99 -12.39
CA PHE A 62 -0.72 7.73 -11.67
C PHE A 62 0.37 7.55 -10.61
N LEU A 63 1.61 7.92 -10.90
CA LEU A 63 2.68 7.92 -9.90
C LEU A 63 2.38 8.86 -8.72
N ALA A 64 1.76 10.03 -8.95
CA ALA A 64 1.31 10.92 -7.89
C ALA A 64 0.20 10.28 -7.04
N MET A 65 -0.76 9.58 -7.67
CA MET A 65 -1.79 8.83 -6.94
C MET A 65 -1.19 7.70 -6.10
N LEU A 66 -0.19 7.00 -6.64
CA LEU A 66 0.54 5.96 -5.94
C LEU A 66 1.26 6.54 -4.71
N ALA A 67 2.02 7.62 -4.90
CA ALA A 67 2.72 8.31 -3.81
C ALA A 67 1.76 8.84 -2.73
N PHE A 68 0.57 9.32 -3.13
CA PHE A 68 -0.47 9.73 -2.18
C PHE A 68 -1.00 8.55 -1.35
N ALA A 69 -1.27 7.41 -1.98
CA ALA A 69 -1.71 6.20 -1.27
C ALA A 69 -0.64 5.70 -0.29
N GLU A 70 0.64 5.66 -0.72
CA GLU A 70 1.78 5.24 0.12
C GLU A 70 1.99 6.17 1.32
N LEU A 71 1.81 7.49 1.15
CA LEU A 71 1.80 8.44 2.26
C LEU A 71 0.64 8.19 3.22
N GLY A 72 -0.54 7.86 2.70
CA GLY A 72 -1.71 7.52 3.49
C GLY A 72 -1.48 6.29 4.39
N VAL A 73 -0.90 5.22 3.82
CA VAL A 73 -0.50 4.01 4.57
C VAL A 73 0.56 4.35 5.63
N SER A 74 1.59 5.10 5.24
CA SER A 74 2.68 5.50 6.14
C SER A 74 2.17 6.36 7.30
N ALA A 75 1.36 7.39 7.01
CA ALA A 75 0.78 8.28 8.01
C ALA A 75 -0.20 7.57 8.95
N SER A 76 -0.89 6.52 8.47
CA SER A 76 -1.81 5.74 9.31
C SER A 76 -1.07 4.85 10.32
N THR A 77 0.09 4.29 9.95
CA THR A 77 0.85 3.34 10.79
C THR A 77 1.90 4.02 11.66
N LEU A 78 2.50 5.13 11.19
CA LEU A 78 3.57 5.86 11.86
C LEU A 78 3.27 6.17 13.35
N PRO A 79 2.09 6.71 13.73
CA PRO A 79 1.86 7.14 15.11
C PRO A 79 1.90 5.97 16.10
N THR A 80 1.33 4.82 15.75
CA THR A 80 1.32 3.65 16.64
C THR A 80 2.67 2.96 16.67
N VAL A 81 3.31 2.79 15.51
CA VAL A 81 4.62 2.14 15.43
C VAL A 81 5.65 2.95 16.21
N LEU A 82 5.82 4.25 15.90
CA LEU A 82 6.75 5.09 16.64
C LEU A 82 6.34 5.28 18.11
N GLY A 83 5.05 5.36 18.42
CA GLY A 83 4.56 5.46 19.79
C GLY A 83 5.00 4.28 20.67
N ILE A 84 4.90 3.06 20.14
CA ILE A 84 5.33 1.85 20.84
C ILE A 84 6.86 1.85 21.01
N PHE A 85 7.60 2.18 19.95
CA PHE A 85 9.05 2.10 19.95
C PHE A 85 9.73 3.20 20.79
N LEU A 86 9.27 4.45 20.70
CA LEU A 86 9.87 5.61 21.39
C LEU A 86 9.36 5.78 22.82
N PHE A 87 8.07 5.54 23.05
CA PHE A 87 7.41 5.90 24.31
C PHE A 87 6.83 4.68 25.06
N GLY A 88 6.94 3.47 24.50
CA GLY A 88 6.27 2.29 25.05
C GLY A 88 4.74 2.43 25.04
N ALA A 89 4.19 3.32 24.21
CA ALA A 89 2.77 3.64 24.18
C ALA A 89 1.98 2.53 23.45
N LYS A 90 1.63 1.49 24.20
CA LYS A 90 0.92 0.31 23.67
C LYS A 90 -0.60 0.47 23.62
N LYS A 91 -1.18 1.55 24.15
CA LYS A 91 -2.64 1.72 24.23
C LYS A 91 -3.17 2.51 23.04
N ILE A 92 -4.21 2.01 22.39
CA ILE A 92 -4.98 2.72 21.36
C ILE A 92 -6.47 2.65 21.68
N CYS A 93 -7.19 3.76 21.53
CA CYS A 93 -8.64 3.77 21.72
C CYS A 93 -9.34 2.96 20.62
N PHE A 94 -10.49 2.36 20.93
CA PHE A 94 -11.25 1.53 20.00
C PHE A 94 -11.53 2.22 18.66
N GLU A 95 -12.10 3.43 18.70
CA GLU A 95 -12.42 4.21 17.50
C GLU A 95 -11.17 4.60 16.68
N ALA A 96 -10.06 4.92 17.37
CA ALA A 96 -8.80 5.21 16.71
C ALA A 96 -8.22 3.97 16.00
N CYS A 97 -8.41 2.78 16.58
CA CYS A 97 -8.01 1.52 15.98
C CYS A 97 -8.84 1.17 14.74
N LEU A 98 -10.16 1.37 14.79
CA LEU A 98 -11.04 1.19 13.63
C LEU A 98 -10.72 2.18 12.51
N LEU A 99 -10.46 3.45 12.85
CA LEU A 99 -10.05 4.46 11.88
C LEU A 99 -8.70 4.10 11.25
N GLN A 100 -7.71 3.70 12.05
CA GLN A 100 -6.40 3.28 11.56
C GLN A 100 -6.54 2.08 10.61
N MET A 101 -7.29 1.05 10.99
CA MET A 101 -7.57 -0.11 10.14
C MET A 101 -8.21 0.34 8.82
N PHE A 102 -9.27 1.15 8.89
CA PHE A 102 -9.97 1.66 7.71
C PHE A 102 -9.02 2.42 6.77
N SER A 103 -8.18 3.31 7.30
CA SER A 103 -7.24 4.10 6.50
C SER A 103 -6.17 3.24 5.85
N ILE A 104 -5.51 2.35 6.60
CA ILE A 104 -4.47 1.44 6.07
C ILE A 104 -5.01 0.66 4.89
N HIS A 105 -6.17 0.03 5.06
CA HIS A 105 -6.75 -0.85 4.06
C HIS A 105 -7.32 -0.08 2.87
N SER A 106 -7.94 1.08 3.09
CA SER A 106 -8.43 1.93 2.00
C SER A 106 -7.29 2.41 1.10
N PHE A 107 -6.19 2.89 1.68
CA PHE A 107 -5.04 3.32 0.89
C PHE A 107 -4.35 2.14 0.20
N SER A 108 -4.25 0.97 0.83
CA SER A 108 -3.70 -0.24 0.18
C SER A 108 -4.55 -0.71 -1.01
N ILE A 109 -5.88 -0.62 -0.92
CA ILE A 109 -6.76 -0.92 -2.07
C ILE A 109 -6.55 0.10 -3.19
N MET A 110 -6.45 1.39 -2.84
CA MET A 110 -6.17 2.45 -3.81
C MET A 110 -4.83 2.21 -4.51
N GLU A 111 -3.77 1.87 -3.76
CA GLU A 111 -2.44 1.53 -4.28
C GLU A 111 -2.50 0.38 -5.30
N SER A 112 -3.17 -0.73 -4.95
CA SER A 112 -3.39 -1.87 -5.85
C SER A 112 -4.11 -1.45 -7.15
N GLY A 113 -5.17 -0.65 -7.03
CA GLY A 113 -5.93 -0.17 -8.17
C GLY A 113 -5.14 0.80 -9.05
N VAL A 114 -4.26 1.62 -8.46
CA VAL A 114 -3.36 2.51 -9.20
C VAL A 114 -2.32 1.70 -9.97
N LEU A 115 -1.73 0.66 -9.38
CA LEU A 115 -0.81 -0.26 -10.10
C LEU A 115 -1.51 -0.93 -11.28
N LEU A 116 -2.78 -1.34 -11.14
CA LEU A 116 -3.57 -1.83 -12.27
C LEU A 116 -3.77 -0.74 -13.33
N ALA A 117 -4.13 0.47 -12.95
CA ALA A 117 -4.30 1.56 -13.91
C ALA A 117 -2.99 1.88 -14.65
N MET A 118 -1.85 1.79 -13.97
CA MET A 118 -0.52 1.93 -14.57
C MET A 118 -0.19 0.80 -15.54
N SER A 119 -0.59 -0.45 -15.29
CA SER A 119 -0.40 -1.54 -16.27
C SER A 119 -1.22 -1.31 -17.54
N VAL A 120 -2.44 -0.80 -17.41
CA VAL A 120 -3.29 -0.42 -18.54
C VAL A 120 -2.68 0.76 -19.32
N ASP A 121 -2.17 1.77 -18.62
CA ASP A 121 -1.42 2.87 -19.24
C ASP A 121 -0.23 2.36 -20.06
N ARG A 122 0.60 1.47 -19.49
CA ARG A 122 1.73 0.84 -20.20
C ARG A 122 1.25 0.07 -21.44
N PHE A 123 0.17 -0.69 -21.30
CA PHE A 123 -0.40 -1.47 -22.40
C PHE A 123 -0.85 -0.57 -23.56
N VAL A 124 -1.66 0.46 -23.28
CA VAL A 124 -2.17 1.39 -24.31
C VAL A 124 -1.01 2.14 -24.98
N ALA A 125 0.00 2.56 -24.21
CA ALA A 125 1.18 3.26 -24.73
C ALA A 125 2.00 2.40 -25.72
N ILE A 126 2.05 1.08 -25.52
CA ILE A 126 2.80 0.16 -26.39
C ILE A 126 1.95 -0.32 -27.56
N TYR A 127 0.69 -0.67 -27.31
CA TYR A 127 -0.20 -1.23 -28.33
C TYR A 127 -0.65 -0.18 -29.36
N ASN A 128 -0.95 1.05 -28.93
CA ASN A 128 -1.47 2.09 -29.80
C ASN A 128 -0.87 3.48 -29.46
N PRO A 129 0.42 3.71 -29.79
CA PRO A 129 1.13 4.92 -29.42
C PRO A 129 0.52 6.19 -30.06
N LEU A 130 -0.07 6.08 -31.25
CA LEU A 130 -0.65 7.22 -31.98
C LEU A 130 -1.92 7.77 -31.32
N GLN A 131 -2.72 6.90 -30.70
CA GLN A 131 -3.97 7.29 -30.03
C GLN A 131 -3.81 7.43 -28.52
N TYR A 132 -2.63 7.17 -27.96
CA TYR A 132 -2.38 7.19 -26.51
C TYR A 132 -2.86 8.49 -25.85
N THR A 133 -2.51 9.65 -26.41
CA THR A 133 -2.89 10.96 -25.87
C THR A 133 -4.38 11.29 -26.05
N ALA A 134 -5.05 10.68 -27.02
CA ALA A 134 -6.49 10.81 -27.22
C ALA A 134 -7.28 9.89 -26.27
N ILE A 135 -6.72 8.74 -25.90
CA ILE A 135 -7.35 7.75 -25.01
C ILE A 135 -7.16 8.15 -23.53
N LEU A 136 -5.94 8.47 -23.11
CA LEU A 136 -5.60 8.87 -21.73
C LEU A 136 -5.51 10.39 -21.60
N THR A 137 -6.68 11.04 -21.53
CA THR A 137 -6.78 12.48 -21.29
C THR A 137 -6.71 12.80 -19.80
N LEU A 138 -6.24 14.01 -19.46
CA LEU A 138 -6.14 14.47 -18.07
C LEU A 138 -7.45 14.32 -17.25
N PRO A 139 -8.64 14.67 -17.79
CA PRO A 139 -9.89 14.46 -17.07
C PRO A 139 -10.21 12.99 -16.82
N ARG A 140 -9.88 12.09 -17.76
CA ARG A 140 -10.08 10.65 -17.59
C ARG A 140 -9.21 10.11 -16.46
N ILE A 141 -7.94 10.52 -16.40
CA ILE A 141 -7.01 10.11 -15.34
C ILE A 141 -7.48 10.62 -13.98
N ALA A 142 -7.88 11.89 -13.89
CA ALA A 142 -8.46 12.44 -12.66
C ALA A 142 -9.72 11.68 -12.24
N GLY A 143 -10.60 11.36 -13.21
CA GLY A 143 -11.78 10.52 -12.98
C GLY A 143 -11.44 9.11 -12.51
N THR A 144 -10.41 8.46 -13.08
CA THR A 144 -9.91 7.16 -12.62
C THR A 144 -9.40 7.26 -11.19
N GLY A 145 -8.61 8.27 -10.85
CA GLY A 145 -8.12 8.48 -9.49
C GLY A 145 -9.26 8.65 -8.48
N ALA A 146 -10.26 9.47 -8.81
CA ALA A 146 -11.45 9.65 -7.98
C ALA A 146 -12.27 8.36 -7.84
N ALA A 147 -12.44 7.61 -8.93
CA ALA A 147 -13.15 6.33 -8.91
C ALA A 147 -12.42 5.27 -8.06
N LEU A 148 -11.08 5.20 -8.15
CA LEU A 148 -10.28 4.30 -7.34
C LEU A 148 -10.36 4.65 -5.84
N GLY A 149 -10.24 5.94 -5.50
CA GLY A 149 -10.38 6.39 -4.11
C GLY A 149 -11.79 6.19 -3.55
N LEU A 150 -12.83 6.43 -4.36
CA LEU A 150 -14.21 6.17 -3.96
C LEU A 150 -14.45 4.67 -3.78
N LYS A 151 -13.99 3.83 -4.72
CA LYS A 151 -14.06 2.37 -4.63
C LYS A 151 -13.42 1.87 -3.34
N SER A 152 -12.20 2.33 -3.03
CA SER A 152 -11.49 1.87 -1.83
C SER A 152 -12.22 2.22 -0.54
N VAL A 153 -12.71 3.45 -0.42
CA VAL A 153 -13.52 3.90 0.73
C VAL A 153 -14.80 3.10 0.83
N MET A 154 -15.57 2.95 -0.25
CA MET A 154 -16.86 2.27 -0.24
C MET A 154 -16.74 0.79 0.11
N LEU A 155 -15.69 0.10 -0.36
CA LEU A 155 -15.45 -1.29 -0.02
C LEU A 155 -15.07 -1.47 1.46
N MET A 156 -14.26 -0.57 2.02
CA MET A 156 -13.77 -0.69 3.40
C MET A 156 -14.74 -0.15 4.45
N LEU A 157 -15.60 0.79 4.09
CA LEU A 157 -16.54 1.46 5.00
C LEU A 157 -17.42 0.51 5.84
N PRO A 158 -17.98 -0.60 5.31
CA PRO A 158 -18.86 -1.46 6.10
C PRO A 158 -18.14 -2.24 7.21
N LEU A 159 -16.84 -2.51 7.07
CA LEU A 159 -16.08 -3.34 8.03
C LEU A 159 -16.04 -2.73 9.43
N PRO A 160 -15.64 -1.44 9.61
CA PRO A 160 -15.72 -0.77 10.91
C PRO A 160 -17.11 -0.82 11.54
N PHE A 161 -18.17 -0.61 10.77
CA PHE A 161 -19.54 -0.63 11.28
C PHE A 161 -19.97 -2.02 11.75
N LEU A 162 -19.58 -3.07 11.01
CA LEU A 162 -19.82 -4.46 11.44
C LEU A 162 -19.05 -4.79 12.72
N LEU A 163 -17.78 -4.38 12.81
CA LEU A 163 -16.96 -4.58 14.00
C LEU A 163 -17.49 -3.83 15.22
N GLN A 164 -17.94 -2.59 15.06
CA GLN A 164 -18.49 -1.77 16.16
C GLN A 164 -19.76 -2.39 16.78
N ARG A 165 -20.51 -3.20 16.02
CA ARG A 165 -21.73 -3.88 16.49
C ARG A 165 -21.46 -5.20 17.21
N LEU A 166 -20.23 -5.72 17.18
CA LEU A 166 -19.90 -7.01 17.79
C LEU A 166 -19.55 -6.87 19.28
N PRO A 167 -19.96 -7.81 20.15
CA PRO A 167 -19.51 -7.84 21.53
C PRO A 167 -18.06 -8.35 21.60
N PHE A 168 -17.18 -7.56 22.20
CA PHE A 168 -15.79 -7.95 22.45
C PHE A 168 -15.66 -8.57 23.83
N CYS A 169 -15.19 -9.81 23.90
CA CYS A 169 -14.92 -10.49 25.18
C CYS A 169 -13.65 -11.34 25.17
N GLY A 170 -12.85 -11.26 24.11
CA GLY A 170 -11.45 -11.69 24.13
C GLY A 170 -10.55 -10.74 24.94
N HIS A 171 -9.28 -11.11 25.05
CA HIS A 171 -8.25 -10.22 25.60
C HIS A 171 -8.10 -9.00 24.68
N ASN A 172 -8.05 -7.78 25.22
CA ASN A 172 -7.93 -6.55 24.44
C ASN A 172 -6.53 -6.37 23.79
N THR A 173 -5.81 -7.45 23.49
CA THR A 173 -4.43 -7.44 22.99
C THR A 173 -4.40 -7.78 21.51
N LEU A 174 -3.82 -6.91 20.70
CA LEU A 174 -3.56 -7.12 19.28
C LEU A 174 -2.11 -7.58 19.09
N SER A 175 -1.89 -8.50 18.15
CA SER A 175 -0.58 -9.11 17.91
C SER A 175 0.39 -8.13 17.22
N HIS A 176 -0.14 -7.19 16.44
CA HIS A 176 0.63 -6.22 15.66
C HIS A 176 0.81 -4.87 16.38
N SER A 177 1.75 -4.06 15.87
CA SER A 177 2.01 -2.66 16.28
C SER A 177 1.02 -1.63 15.69
N TYR A 178 0.00 -2.10 14.98
CA TYR A 178 -1.06 -1.32 14.35
C TYR A 178 -2.29 -2.20 14.16
N CYS A 179 -3.43 -1.57 13.88
CA CYS A 179 -4.72 -2.25 13.79
C CYS A 179 -4.94 -2.88 12.40
N LEU A 180 -4.86 -4.22 12.36
CA LEU A 180 -5.21 -5.01 11.19
C LEU A 180 -6.57 -5.68 11.37
N HIS A 181 -7.27 -5.81 10.24
CA HIS A 181 -8.54 -6.52 10.19
C HIS A 181 -8.43 -7.97 10.65
N SER A 182 -7.41 -8.70 10.18
CA SER A 182 -7.17 -10.11 10.52
C SER A 182 -7.01 -10.37 12.02
N ASP A 183 -6.53 -9.37 12.77
CA ASP A 183 -6.37 -9.46 14.23
C ASP A 183 -7.65 -9.06 14.95
N LEU A 184 -8.28 -7.97 14.52
CA LEU A 184 -9.50 -7.43 15.13
C LEU A 184 -10.66 -8.42 15.12
N ILE A 185 -10.75 -9.28 14.10
CA ILE A 185 -11.87 -10.22 13.93
C ILE A 185 -11.79 -11.46 14.82
N GLN A 186 -10.65 -11.66 15.49
CA GLN A 186 -10.44 -12.80 16.39
C GLN A 186 -10.83 -12.50 17.86
N LEU A 187 -11.06 -11.22 18.17
CA LEU A 187 -11.33 -10.72 19.52
C LEU A 187 -12.81 -10.76 19.95
N PRO A 188 -13.80 -10.56 19.06
CA PRO A 188 -15.21 -10.63 19.43
C PRO A 188 -15.68 -12.05 19.76
N CYS A 189 -16.68 -12.16 20.64
CA CYS A 189 -17.37 -13.43 20.90
C CYS A 189 -18.67 -13.57 20.10
N GLY A 190 -19.06 -12.53 19.37
CA GLY A 190 -20.21 -12.56 18.46
C GLY A 190 -19.91 -13.28 17.15
N ASP A 191 -20.93 -13.42 16.30
CA ASP A 191 -20.74 -14.03 14.97
C ASP A 191 -19.93 -13.11 14.05
N THR A 192 -18.67 -13.47 13.82
CA THR A 192 -17.73 -12.73 12.96
C THR A 192 -17.81 -13.17 11.48
N ARG A 193 -18.65 -14.16 11.13
CA ARG A 193 -18.80 -14.65 9.75
C ARG A 193 -19.11 -13.56 8.73
N PRO A 194 -20.06 -12.61 8.96
CA PRO A 194 -20.35 -11.58 7.96
C PRO A 194 -19.13 -10.74 7.64
N ASN A 195 -18.38 -10.40 8.67
CA ASN A 195 -17.18 -9.60 8.55
C ASN A 195 -16.04 -10.39 7.87
N SER A 196 -15.85 -11.67 8.21
CA SER A 196 -14.87 -12.54 7.55
C SER A 196 -15.18 -12.77 6.07
N ILE A 197 -16.45 -12.98 5.72
CA ILE A 197 -16.89 -13.16 4.32
C ILE A 197 -16.64 -11.88 3.55
N LEU A 198 -17.07 -10.73 4.09
CA LEU A 198 -16.88 -9.44 3.44
C LEU A 198 -15.39 -9.11 3.26
N GLY A 199 -14.56 -9.33 4.29
CA GLY A 199 -13.12 -9.16 4.21
C GLY A 199 -12.49 -10.02 3.12
N LEU A 200 -12.88 -11.29 3.02
CA LEU A 200 -12.41 -12.20 1.97
C LEU A 200 -12.88 -11.75 0.57
N CYS A 201 -14.13 -11.33 0.43
CA CYS A 201 -14.66 -10.79 -0.82
C CYS A 201 -13.89 -9.56 -1.27
N ILE A 202 -13.58 -8.63 -0.35
CA ILE A 202 -12.79 -7.44 -0.68
C ILE A 202 -11.39 -7.86 -1.13
N VAL A 203 -10.68 -8.67 -0.35
CA VAL A 203 -9.30 -9.09 -0.69
C VAL A 203 -9.25 -9.77 -2.06
N THR A 204 -10.22 -10.65 -2.34
CA THR A 204 -10.28 -11.38 -3.61
C THR A 204 -10.63 -10.46 -4.79
N SER A 205 -11.61 -9.57 -4.61
CA SER A 205 -12.07 -8.66 -5.68
C SER A 205 -11.15 -7.47 -5.94
N THR A 206 -10.28 -7.11 -4.99
CA THR A 206 -9.25 -6.08 -5.18
C THR A 206 -7.92 -6.74 -5.53
N PHE A 207 -7.16 -7.22 -4.56
CA PHE A 207 -5.82 -7.75 -4.78
C PHE A 207 -5.79 -8.96 -5.74
N GLY A 208 -6.75 -9.87 -5.62
CA GLY A 208 -6.85 -11.03 -6.50
C GLY A 208 -7.14 -10.65 -7.95
N LEU A 209 -8.19 -9.85 -8.17
CA LEU A 209 -8.57 -9.42 -9.51
C LEU A 209 -7.56 -8.43 -10.12
N ASP A 210 -7.06 -7.47 -9.35
CA ASP A 210 -6.10 -6.48 -9.81
C ASP A 210 -4.80 -7.17 -10.26
N SER A 211 -4.28 -8.12 -9.46
CA SER A 211 -3.09 -8.89 -9.84
C SER A 211 -3.31 -9.73 -11.11
N LEU A 212 -4.46 -10.39 -11.25
CA LEU A 212 -4.80 -11.14 -12.46
C LEU A 212 -4.83 -10.23 -13.69
N LEU A 213 -5.47 -9.06 -13.59
CA LEU A 213 -5.57 -8.10 -14.68
C LEU A 213 -4.22 -7.45 -15.02
N ILE A 214 -3.35 -7.22 -14.02
CA ILE A 214 -1.96 -6.80 -14.25
C ILE A 214 -1.20 -7.87 -15.05
N VAL A 215 -1.31 -9.14 -14.65
CA VAL A 215 -0.66 -10.26 -15.37
C VAL A 215 -1.16 -10.33 -16.81
N ILE A 216 -2.48 -10.28 -17.03
CA ILE A 216 -3.07 -10.26 -18.37
C ILE A 216 -2.54 -9.07 -19.19
N SER A 217 -2.51 -7.87 -18.61
CA SER A 217 -1.97 -6.66 -19.26
C SER A 217 -0.52 -6.88 -19.72
N TYR A 218 0.31 -7.50 -18.87
CA TYR A 218 1.71 -7.78 -19.19
C TYR A 218 1.92 -8.89 -20.21
N VAL A 219 1.07 -9.92 -20.21
CA VAL A 219 1.05 -10.94 -21.27
C VAL A 219 0.73 -10.28 -22.62
N LEU A 220 -0.26 -9.39 -22.66
CA LEU A 220 -0.60 -8.63 -23.87
C LEU A 220 0.53 -7.67 -24.29
N ILE A 221 1.17 -6.98 -23.34
CA ILE A 221 2.37 -6.16 -23.61
C ILE A 221 3.46 -7.03 -24.23
N LEU A 222 3.75 -8.20 -23.65
CA LEU A 222 4.80 -9.08 -24.18
C LEU A 222 4.45 -9.54 -25.60
N TYR A 223 3.21 -9.94 -25.85
CA TYR A 223 2.72 -10.32 -27.18
C TYR A 223 2.93 -9.20 -28.21
N THR A 224 2.56 -7.97 -27.86
CA THR A 224 2.72 -6.81 -28.76
C THR A 224 4.18 -6.46 -29.01
N VAL A 225 5.04 -6.56 -27.98
CA VAL A 225 6.49 -6.36 -28.11
C VAL A 225 7.13 -7.39 -29.02
N LEU A 226 6.72 -8.66 -28.96
CA LEU A 226 7.25 -9.70 -29.84
C LEU A 226 6.97 -9.41 -31.33
N GLY A 227 5.87 -8.71 -31.63
CA GLY A 227 5.54 -8.22 -32.98
C GLY A 227 6.46 -7.11 -33.52
N ILE A 228 7.27 -6.46 -32.67
CA ILE A 228 8.21 -5.41 -33.11
C ILE A 228 9.36 -6.05 -33.89
N ALA A 229 9.61 -5.59 -35.11
CA ALA A 229 10.61 -6.16 -36.02
C ALA A 229 12.07 -6.01 -35.55
N SER A 230 12.41 -4.89 -34.90
CA SER A 230 13.77 -4.62 -34.41
C SER A 230 13.96 -5.05 -32.95
N GLY A 231 15.05 -5.77 -32.68
CA GLY A 231 15.46 -6.14 -31.32
C GLY A 231 15.73 -4.92 -30.41
N GLU A 232 16.20 -3.81 -30.98
CA GLU A 232 16.38 -2.55 -30.25
C GLU A 232 15.03 -1.94 -29.85
N GLY A 233 14.06 -1.99 -30.77
CA GLY A 233 12.68 -1.57 -30.50
C GLY A 233 12.04 -2.38 -29.38
N ARG A 234 12.25 -3.71 -29.37
CA ARG A 234 11.79 -4.61 -28.30
C ARG A 234 12.41 -4.22 -26.95
N ARG A 235 13.73 -4.06 -26.90
CA ARG A 235 14.45 -3.69 -25.66
C ARG A 235 13.99 -2.34 -25.13
N LYS A 236 13.76 -1.37 -26.02
CA LYS A 236 13.26 -0.05 -25.65
C LYS A 236 11.86 -0.14 -25.04
N ALA A 237 10.94 -0.89 -25.64
CA ALA A 237 9.58 -1.08 -25.14
C ALA A 237 9.53 -1.81 -23.78
N LEU A 238 10.37 -2.83 -23.57
CA LEU A 238 10.46 -3.49 -22.25
C LEU A 238 11.04 -2.55 -21.19
N ASN A 239 12.04 -1.74 -21.56
CA ASN A 239 12.66 -0.81 -20.63
C ASN A 239 11.70 0.28 -20.13
N THR A 240 10.68 0.67 -20.91
CA THR A 240 9.64 1.62 -20.45
C THR A 240 8.66 1.01 -19.44
N CYS A 241 8.60 -0.32 -19.35
CA CYS A 241 7.77 -1.04 -18.40
C CYS A 241 8.50 -1.45 -17.12
N MET A 242 9.84 -1.45 -17.15
CA MET A 242 10.67 -2.01 -16.08
C MET A 242 10.40 -1.39 -14.72
N SER A 243 10.24 -0.07 -14.63
CA SER A 243 9.92 0.60 -13.36
C SER A 243 8.59 0.12 -12.77
N HIS A 244 7.57 -0.08 -13.62
CA HIS A 244 6.28 -0.57 -13.17
C HIS A 244 6.32 -2.05 -12.78
N ILE A 245 7.03 -2.90 -13.53
CA ILE A 245 7.25 -4.31 -13.14
C ILE A 245 7.94 -4.38 -11.77
N CYS A 246 8.98 -3.58 -11.55
CA CYS A 246 9.65 -3.51 -10.26
C CYS A 246 8.70 -3.08 -9.14
N ALA A 247 7.86 -2.05 -9.36
CA ALA A 247 6.88 -1.59 -8.38
C ALA A 247 5.83 -2.67 -8.05
N VAL A 248 5.31 -3.36 -9.06
CA VAL A 248 4.37 -4.50 -8.88
C VAL A 248 5.01 -5.62 -8.07
N LEU A 249 6.25 -5.99 -8.36
CA LEU A 249 6.96 -7.02 -7.61
C LEU A 249 7.21 -6.59 -6.17
N VAL A 250 7.66 -5.35 -5.97
CA VAL A 250 7.86 -4.75 -4.64
C VAL A 250 6.58 -4.74 -3.81
N TYR A 251 5.42 -4.59 -4.44
CA TYR A 251 4.13 -4.59 -3.77
C TYR A 251 3.60 -6.01 -3.47
N TYR A 252 3.51 -6.86 -4.48
CA TYR A 252 2.86 -8.16 -4.35
C TYR A 252 3.74 -9.26 -3.75
N VAL A 253 5.06 -9.23 -3.95
CA VAL A 253 5.96 -10.27 -3.43
C VAL A 253 5.97 -10.30 -1.90
N PRO A 254 6.11 -9.16 -1.17
CA PRO A 254 5.98 -9.16 0.28
C PRO A 254 4.64 -9.70 0.76
N MET A 255 3.55 -9.31 0.13
CA MET A 255 2.19 -9.76 0.50
C MET A 255 2.03 -11.27 0.38
N ILE A 256 2.47 -11.85 -0.75
CA ILE A 256 2.45 -13.30 -0.95
C ILE A 256 3.39 -14.00 0.03
N GLY A 257 4.59 -13.46 0.24
CA GLY A 257 5.57 -13.99 1.18
C GLY A 257 5.03 -14.06 2.62
N VAL A 258 4.32 -13.01 3.05
CA VAL A 258 3.63 -12.97 4.35
C VAL A 258 2.60 -14.09 4.46
N ALA A 259 1.75 -14.26 3.44
CA ALA A 259 0.73 -15.30 3.42
C ALA A 259 1.33 -16.72 3.48
N LEU A 260 2.42 -16.96 2.73
CA LEU A 260 3.11 -18.25 2.73
C LEU A 260 3.76 -18.56 4.07
N VAL A 261 4.47 -17.60 4.66
CA VAL A 261 5.12 -17.79 5.96
C VAL A 261 4.07 -18.03 7.05
N HIS A 262 2.96 -17.28 7.06
CA HIS A 262 1.87 -17.52 8.00
C HIS A 262 1.24 -18.92 7.84
N ARG A 263 1.14 -19.43 6.61
CA ARG A 263 0.51 -20.74 6.33
C ARG A 263 1.43 -21.92 6.65
N PHE A 264 2.71 -21.81 6.33
CA PHE A 264 3.66 -22.93 6.35
C PHE A 264 4.65 -22.89 7.51
N VAL A 265 4.90 -21.72 8.11
CA VAL A 265 5.88 -21.55 9.18
C VAL A 265 5.16 -21.15 10.47
N LYS A 266 4.53 -22.15 11.11
CA LYS A 266 3.78 -21.95 12.37
C LYS A 266 4.67 -21.50 13.53
N ASP A 267 5.95 -21.87 13.51
CA ASP A 267 6.96 -21.55 14.53
C ASP A 267 7.99 -20.51 14.04
N ALA A 268 7.57 -19.54 13.24
CA ALA A 268 8.47 -18.48 12.78
C ALA A 268 9.07 -17.71 13.96
N ALA A 269 10.39 -17.43 13.92
CA ALA A 269 11.05 -16.65 14.96
C ALA A 269 10.36 -15.27 15.13
N PRO A 270 10.35 -14.69 16.35
CA PRO A 270 9.75 -13.36 16.59
C PRO A 270 10.24 -12.27 15.64
N ALA A 271 11.52 -12.31 15.25
CA ALA A 271 12.11 -11.39 14.27
C ALA A 271 11.61 -11.62 12.82
N VAL A 272 11.21 -12.84 12.46
CA VAL A 272 10.59 -13.11 11.16
C VAL A 272 9.17 -12.57 11.13
N ARG A 273 8.41 -12.72 12.23
CA ARG A 273 7.07 -12.13 12.38
C ARG A 273 7.11 -10.60 12.35
N LEU A 274 8.14 -9.99 12.93
CA LEU A 274 8.44 -8.56 12.85
C LEU A 274 8.59 -8.07 11.42
N LEU A 275 9.52 -8.70 10.70
CA LEU A 275 9.83 -8.35 9.32
C LEU A 275 8.58 -8.55 8.47
N LEU A 276 7.88 -9.68 8.61
CA LEU A 276 6.64 -9.94 7.86
C LEU A 276 5.59 -8.83 8.02
N ALA A 277 5.27 -8.45 9.26
CA ALA A 277 4.26 -7.46 9.55
C ALA A 277 4.57 -6.12 8.85
N ASN A 278 5.81 -5.66 8.94
CA ASN A 278 6.18 -4.31 8.52
C ASN A 278 6.69 -4.25 7.06
N VAL A 279 7.25 -5.34 6.53
CA VAL A 279 7.82 -5.39 5.18
C VAL A 279 6.75 -5.10 4.14
N TYR A 280 5.55 -5.68 4.25
CA TYR A 280 4.52 -5.44 3.25
C TYR A 280 4.04 -3.98 3.21
N LEU A 281 4.06 -3.28 4.35
CA LEU A 281 3.59 -1.89 4.46
C LEU A 281 4.68 -0.86 4.17
N LEU A 282 5.95 -1.15 4.50
CA LEU A 282 7.05 -0.18 4.41
C LEU A 282 7.90 -0.34 3.16
N VAL A 283 7.99 -1.54 2.60
CA VAL A 283 8.87 -1.78 1.44
C VAL A 283 8.39 -1.02 0.21
N PRO A 284 7.10 -1.02 -0.16
CA PRO A 284 6.63 -0.24 -1.32
C PRO A 284 6.86 1.27 -1.16
N PRO A 285 6.44 1.93 -0.06
CA PRO A 285 6.68 3.36 0.14
C PRO A 285 8.14 3.80 0.11
N VAL A 286 9.08 2.91 0.46
CA VAL A 286 10.51 3.20 0.44
C VAL A 286 11.11 2.98 -0.96
N LEU A 287 10.77 1.86 -1.60
CA LEU A 287 11.42 1.45 -2.84
C LEU A 287 10.80 2.08 -4.08
N ASN A 288 9.50 2.33 -4.12
CA ASN A 288 8.84 2.90 -5.29
C ASN A 288 9.43 4.27 -5.66
N PRO A 289 9.61 5.22 -4.73
CA PRO A 289 10.30 6.47 -5.01
C PRO A 289 11.70 6.31 -5.60
N VAL A 290 12.47 5.36 -5.09
CA VAL A 290 13.83 5.08 -5.57
C VAL A 290 13.80 4.50 -6.97
N ILE A 291 12.92 3.53 -7.23
CA ILE A 291 12.74 2.90 -8.54
C ILE A 291 12.42 3.96 -9.60
N TYR A 292 11.41 4.79 -9.35
CA TYR A 292 11.01 5.82 -10.31
C TYR A 292 12.05 6.94 -10.45
N SER A 293 12.71 7.36 -9.37
CA SER A 293 13.75 8.40 -9.45
C SER A 293 15.02 7.92 -10.17
N VAL A 294 15.42 6.66 -10.00
CA VAL A 294 16.62 6.11 -10.64
C VAL A 294 16.35 5.79 -12.12
N LYS A 295 15.20 5.19 -12.42
CA LYS A 295 14.88 4.70 -13.77
C LYS A 295 14.26 5.76 -14.67
N THR A 296 13.56 6.76 -14.11
CA THR A 296 12.87 7.77 -14.91
C THR A 296 13.67 9.07 -14.96
N LYS A 297 14.33 9.31 -16.09
CA LYS A 297 15.22 10.46 -16.31
C LYS A 297 14.52 11.80 -16.03
N GLN A 298 13.25 11.93 -16.40
CA GLN A 298 12.46 13.16 -16.23
C GLN A 298 12.25 13.48 -14.74
N ILE A 299 11.92 12.47 -13.91
CA ILE A 299 11.77 12.63 -12.46
C ILE A 299 13.11 13.02 -11.85
N ARG A 300 14.19 12.33 -12.24
CA ARG A 300 15.54 12.63 -11.76
C ARG A 300 15.96 14.06 -12.08
N GLN A 301 15.74 14.52 -13.30
CA GLN A 301 16.07 15.88 -13.73
C GLN A 301 15.23 16.91 -12.97
N ALA A 302 13.93 16.67 -12.82
CA ALA A 302 13.04 17.57 -12.11
C ALA A 302 13.37 17.64 -10.59
N LEU A 303 13.80 16.53 -9.98
CA LEU A 303 14.34 16.52 -8.61
C LEU A 303 15.60 17.37 -8.50
N ILE A 304 16.57 17.20 -9.41
CA ILE A 304 17.80 18.00 -9.43
C ILE A 304 17.47 19.49 -9.55
N GLN A 305 16.56 19.87 -10.46
CA GLN A 305 16.11 21.25 -10.61
C GLN A 305 15.45 21.80 -9.34
N LEU A 306 14.61 21.00 -8.67
CA LEU A 306 13.98 21.39 -7.40
C LEU A 306 15.02 21.71 -6.32
N PHE A 307 16.09 20.91 -6.21
CA PHE A 307 17.16 21.14 -5.24
C PHE A 307 18.07 22.31 -5.62
N LEU A 308 18.33 22.52 -6.92
CA LEU A 308 19.14 23.65 -7.40
C LEU A 308 18.40 24.99 -7.29
N GLN A 309 17.09 25.03 -7.55
CA GLN A 309 16.26 26.23 -7.37
C GLN A 309 16.12 26.67 -5.90
N LYS A 310 16.32 25.76 -4.95
CA LYS A 310 16.34 26.08 -3.50
C LYS A 310 17.67 26.70 -3.04
N LYS A 311 18.68 26.77 -3.91
CA LYS A 311 20.04 27.25 -3.60
C LYS A 311 20.27 28.71 -4.02
N HIS A 312 19.24 29.39 -4.54
CA HIS A 312 19.17 30.83 -4.82
C HIS A 312 18.02 31.44 -4.03
#